data_AF-A0A3B0JJA3-F1
#
_entry.id   AF-A0A3B0JJA3-F1
#
_cell.length_a   1.000
_cell.length_b   1.000
_cell.length_c   1.000
_cell.angle_alpha   90.00
_cell.angle_beta   90.00
_cell.angle_gamma   90.00
#
_symmetry.space_group_name_H-M   'P 1'
#
loop_
_entity.id
_entity.type
_entity.pdbx_description
1 polymer ?
#
loop_
_entity_poly.entity_id
_entity_poly.type
_entity_poly.pdbx_seq_one_letter_code
_entity_poly.pdbx_strand_id
1 'polypeptide(L)'
;MSNPKCSALGLLVGLLLASGTALALEKCVYCRGINCQRSSYQAEEQCSDLLDACASVFEGGIVQAQGCLEGLEDGWRALCQAPSKGVDCEICVSDKCNTVGSERAACLQCAESEDEQCVNAPQLLVPQRCAIARTGRSFCYSKLVGERLERGCSLSLSDQMDCLASGGCQLCDPLERPHCNDEVIDFNAAPDTTTEATSTSTSTPSTPTTQSTTTTQTTPSTQQPTTTSAPPTTATPTTAKPNAAFSLHSSSTTTIWLIIVPLVVFIYTLHK
;
A
#
# COMPACT_ATOMS: atom_id res chain seq x y z
N MET A 1 44.47 21.90 50.99
CA MET A 1 44.55 22.45 49.63
C MET A 1 44.19 21.33 48.67
N SER A 2 42.91 21.21 48.34
CA SER A 2 42.37 20.13 47.51
C SER A 2 42.21 20.67 46.08
N ASN A 3 42.88 20.04 45.12
CA ASN A 3 42.98 20.54 43.74
C ASN A 3 41.69 20.25 42.95
N PRO A 4 40.94 21.26 42.46
CA PRO A 4 39.64 21.07 41.81
C PRO A 4 39.70 20.61 40.34
N LYS A 5 40.90 20.29 39.81
CA LYS A 5 41.10 20.04 38.37
C LYS A 5 40.80 18.61 37.90
N CYS A 6 40.58 17.66 38.82
CA CYS A 6 40.38 16.24 38.44
C CYS A 6 38.92 15.88 38.10
N SER A 7 37.93 16.73 38.41
CA SER A 7 36.51 16.41 38.24
C SER A 7 35.98 16.70 36.82
N ALA A 8 36.56 17.68 36.11
CA ALA A 8 36.05 18.11 34.82
C ALA A 8 36.41 17.16 33.66
N LEU A 9 37.54 16.44 33.76
CA LEU A 9 38.00 15.55 32.67
C LEU A 9 37.18 14.24 32.59
N GLY A 10 36.70 13.73 33.73
CA GLY A 10 35.87 12.52 33.78
C GLY A 10 34.49 12.73 33.15
N LEU A 11 33.93 13.94 33.26
CA LEU A 11 32.61 14.27 32.71
C LEU A 11 32.62 14.35 31.18
N LEU A 12 33.70 14.87 30.59
CA LEU A 12 33.85 15.03 29.14
C LEU A 12 34.07 13.70 28.39
N VAL A 13 34.79 12.76 29.01
CA VAL A 13 34.97 11.40 28.45
C VAL A 13 33.69 10.57 28.58
N GLY A 14 32.90 10.77 29.64
CA GLY A 14 31.59 10.14 29.81
C GLY A 14 30.55 10.55 28.75
N LEU A 15 30.56 11.81 28.31
CA LEU A 15 29.64 12.29 27.25
C LEU A 15 30.00 11.75 25.84
N LEU A 16 31.28 11.56 25.54
CA LEU A 16 31.72 11.03 24.23
C LEU A 16 31.37 9.54 24.03
N LEU A 17 31.32 8.76 25.12
CA LEU A 17 30.94 7.33 25.06
C LEU A 17 29.42 7.08 25.02
N ALA A 18 28.60 8.09 25.34
CA ALA A 18 27.14 8.02 25.21
C ALA A 18 26.63 8.42 23.81
N SER A 19 27.52 8.83 22.92
CA SER A 19 27.21 9.27 21.55
C SER A 19 27.16 8.09 20.56
N GLY A 20 26.74 6.92 21.02
CA GLY A 20 26.36 5.82 20.13
C GLY A 20 24.96 6.10 19.59
N THR A 21 24.82 7.10 18.70
CA THR A 21 23.61 7.19 17.88
C THR A 21 23.58 5.93 17.03
N ALA A 22 22.80 4.93 17.45
CA ALA A 22 22.39 3.88 16.56
C ALA A 22 21.66 4.57 15.40
N LEU A 23 22.36 4.77 14.28
CA LEU A 23 21.71 5.00 13.01
C LEU A 23 20.91 3.72 12.78
N ALA A 24 19.63 3.75 13.16
CA ALA A 24 18.72 2.66 12.92
C ALA A 24 18.71 2.48 11.40
N LEU A 25 19.31 1.39 10.94
CA LEU A 25 19.33 1.03 9.53
C LEU A 25 17.86 0.93 9.10
N GLU A 26 17.47 1.68 8.08
CA GLU A 26 16.07 1.82 7.70
C GLU A 26 15.52 0.51 7.15
N LYS A 27 14.46 -0.01 7.77
CA LYS A 27 13.77 -1.22 7.31
C LYS A 27 12.51 -0.85 6.59
N CYS A 28 12.16 -1.63 5.57
CA CYS A 28 10.89 -1.51 4.87
C CYS A 28 10.07 -2.77 5.05
N VAL A 29 8.73 -2.65 5.00
CA VAL A 29 7.89 -3.84 4.84
C VAL A 29 8.22 -4.46 3.49
N TYR A 30 8.42 -5.78 3.48
CA TYR A 30 8.85 -6.51 2.30
C TYR A 30 7.80 -7.50 1.85
N CYS A 31 7.50 -7.53 0.56
CA CYS A 31 6.79 -8.61 -0.12
C CYS A 31 7.00 -8.54 -1.64
N ARG A 32 6.78 -9.67 -2.33
CA ARG A 32 6.78 -9.76 -3.81
C ARG A 32 5.65 -10.69 -4.27
N GLY A 33 4.94 -10.28 -5.33
CA GLY A 33 3.90 -11.07 -5.98
C GLY A 33 2.85 -11.59 -5.01
N ILE A 34 2.57 -12.89 -5.06
CA ILE A 34 1.52 -13.52 -4.24
C ILE A 34 1.72 -13.36 -2.73
N ASN A 35 2.96 -13.14 -2.26
CA ASN A 35 3.20 -12.89 -0.83
C ASN A 35 2.66 -11.53 -0.38
N CYS A 36 2.55 -10.55 -1.27
CA CYS A 36 1.90 -9.28 -0.96
C CYS A 36 0.40 -9.43 -0.74
N GLN A 37 -0.20 -10.52 -1.24
CA GLN A 37 -1.62 -10.81 -1.13
C GLN A 37 -1.98 -11.74 0.05
N ARG A 38 -1.02 -12.03 0.93
CA ARG A 38 -1.24 -12.88 2.10
C ARG A 38 -1.35 -11.99 3.34
N SER A 39 -2.52 -11.95 3.96
CA SER A 39 -2.74 -11.19 5.20
C SER A 39 -1.83 -11.61 6.35
N SER A 40 -1.43 -12.88 6.40
CA SER A 40 -0.52 -13.43 7.41
C SER A 40 0.97 -13.24 7.07
N TYR A 41 1.30 -12.74 5.87
CA TYR A 41 2.69 -12.59 5.47
C TYR A 41 3.27 -11.30 6.06
N GLN A 42 4.35 -11.47 6.82
CA GLN A 42 5.09 -10.37 7.43
C GLN A 42 6.57 -10.64 7.19
N ALA A 43 7.20 -9.75 6.43
CA ALA A 43 8.63 -9.77 6.20
C ALA A 43 9.12 -8.32 6.14
N GLU A 44 10.39 -8.15 6.46
CA GLU A 44 11.07 -6.86 6.45
C GLU A 44 12.34 -6.98 5.62
N GLU A 45 12.64 -5.94 4.86
CA GLU A 45 13.88 -5.80 4.11
C GLU A 45 14.70 -4.69 4.75
N GLN A 46 15.98 -4.96 4.93
CA GLN A 46 16.93 -3.98 5.41
C GLN A 46 17.55 -3.29 4.20
N CYS A 47 17.41 -1.97 4.07
CA CYS A 47 17.95 -1.25 2.93
C CYS A 47 19.48 -1.19 2.97
N SER A 48 20.11 -1.29 1.80
CA SER A 48 21.57 -1.30 1.67
C SER A 48 22.17 0.09 1.85
N ASP A 49 21.45 1.12 1.41
CA ASP A 49 21.77 2.52 1.65
C ASP A 49 20.86 3.09 2.75
N LEU A 50 21.43 3.90 3.64
CA LEU A 50 20.71 4.64 4.68
C LEU A 50 19.86 5.77 4.09
N LEU A 51 20.09 6.14 2.83
CA LEU A 51 19.31 7.13 2.09
C LEU A 51 18.31 6.49 1.12
N ASP A 52 18.21 5.15 1.09
CA ASP A 52 17.19 4.47 0.31
C ASP A 52 15.80 4.73 0.92
N ALA A 53 14.77 4.66 0.08
CA ALA A 53 13.39 4.88 0.48
C ALA A 53 12.61 3.57 0.46
N CYS A 54 11.57 3.48 1.29
CA CYS A 54 10.61 2.40 1.15
C CYS A 54 9.64 2.69 0.00
N ALA A 55 9.26 1.65 -0.71
CA ALA A 55 8.30 1.71 -1.80
C ALA A 55 7.19 0.66 -1.64
N SER A 56 6.01 1.01 -2.12
CA SER A 56 4.88 0.11 -2.36
C SER A 56 4.39 0.30 -3.80
N VAL A 57 4.30 -0.78 -4.55
CA VAL A 57 3.86 -0.77 -5.95
C VAL A 57 2.52 -1.46 -6.07
N PHE A 58 1.58 -0.80 -6.73
CA PHE A 58 0.21 -1.26 -6.93
C PHE A 58 -0.08 -1.38 -8.41
N GLU A 59 -0.83 -2.41 -8.79
CA GLU A 59 -1.39 -2.57 -10.13
C GLU A 59 -2.88 -2.81 -9.99
N GLY A 60 -3.71 -1.94 -10.58
CA GLY A 60 -5.17 -2.00 -10.42
C GLY A 60 -5.64 -1.90 -8.96
N GLY A 61 -4.90 -1.18 -8.11
CA GLY A 61 -5.19 -1.05 -6.68
C GLY A 61 -4.74 -2.22 -5.80
N ILE A 62 -4.12 -3.25 -6.39
CA ILE A 62 -3.62 -4.42 -5.66
C ILE A 62 -2.13 -4.27 -5.47
N VAL A 63 -1.64 -4.46 -4.25
CA VAL A 63 -0.21 -4.40 -3.95
C VAL A 63 0.54 -5.57 -4.62
N GLN A 64 1.55 -5.25 -5.42
CA GLN A 64 2.38 -6.21 -6.15
C GLN A 64 3.78 -6.38 -5.53
N ALA A 65 4.32 -5.31 -4.98
CA ALA A 65 5.65 -5.32 -4.34
C ALA A 65 5.75 -4.28 -3.23
N GLN A 66 6.50 -4.61 -2.20
CA GLN A 66 6.92 -3.68 -1.15
C GLN A 66 8.35 -3.95 -0.74
N GLY A 67 9.15 -2.92 -0.51
CA GLY A 67 10.52 -3.09 -0.04
C GLY A 67 11.30 -1.80 -0.14
N CYS A 68 12.62 -1.92 -0.11
CA CYS A 68 13.51 -0.81 -0.42
C CYS A 68 13.44 -0.49 -1.92
N LEU A 69 13.49 0.79 -2.30
CA LEU A 69 13.32 1.23 -3.69
C LEU A 69 14.43 0.68 -4.60
N GLU A 70 15.68 0.64 -4.12
CA GLU A 70 16.78 -0.01 -4.85
C GLU A 70 16.69 -1.54 -4.85
N GLY A 71 15.96 -2.13 -3.89
CA GLY A 71 15.66 -3.56 -3.82
C GLY A 71 14.51 -4.02 -4.72
N LEU A 72 13.80 -3.11 -5.36
CA LEU A 72 12.76 -3.45 -6.34
C LEU A 72 13.35 -4.00 -7.64
N GLU A 73 12.61 -4.89 -8.30
CA GLU A 73 12.95 -5.35 -9.65
C GLU A 73 12.95 -4.17 -10.63
N ASP A 74 13.79 -4.22 -11.66
CA ASP A 74 14.00 -3.11 -12.61
C ASP A 74 12.69 -2.60 -13.23
N GLY A 75 11.76 -3.51 -13.55
CA GLY A 75 10.45 -3.16 -14.10
C GLY A 75 9.63 -2.30 -13.12
N TRP A 76 9.53 -2.72 -11.86
CA TRP A 76 8.79 -1.99 -10.83
C TRP A 76 9.47 -0.66 -10.47
N ARG A 77 10.79 -0.65 -10.36
CA ARG A 77 11.55 0.58 -10.10
C ARG A 77 11.39 1.60 -11.22
N ALA A 78 11.43 1.18 -12.48
CA ALA A 78 11.19 2.07 -13.61
C ALA A 78 9.78 2.67 -13.57
N LEU A 79 8.77 1.88 -13.20
CA LEU A 79 7.39 2.34 -13.05
C LEU A 79 7.22 3.36 -11.90
N CYS A 80 8.02 3.25 -10.83
CA CYS A 80 8.07 4.26 -9.77
C CYS A 80 8.66 5.59 -10.23
N GLN A 81 9.59 5.58 -11.19
CA GLN A 81 10.21 6.78 -11.74
C GLN A 81 9.38 7.41 -12.87
N ALA A 82 8.68 6.57 -13.62
CA ALA A 82 7.83 6.95 -14.74
C ALA A 82 6.47 6.24 -14.62
N PRO A 83 5.51 6.82 -13.87
CA PRO A 83 4.20 6.22 -13.66
C PRO A 83 3.50 5.91 -14.99
N SER A 84 2.88 4.73 -15.06
CA SER A 84 2.08 4.29 -16.21
C SER A 84 0.62 4.13 -15.81
N LYS A 85 -0.29 4.14 -16.78
CA LYS A 85 -1.72 3.99 -16.49
C LYS A 85 -1.99 2.65 -15.80
N GLY A 86 -2.63 2.71 -14.63
CA GLY A 86 -3.03 1.52 -13.87
C GLY A 86 -1.97 1.01 -12.89
N VAL A 87 -0.77 1.62 -12.86
CA VAL A 87 0.27 1.33 -11.87
C VAL A 87 0.48 2.55 -10.97
N ASP A 88 0.43 2.34 -9.66
CA ASP A 88 0.80 3.35 -8.66
C ASP A 88 2.05 2.94 -7.93
N CYS A 89 2.90 3.91 -7.62
CA CYS A 89 4.04 3.69 -6.75
C CYS A 89 4.04 4.74 -5.64
N GLU A 90 4.15 4.27 -4.42
CA GLU A 90 4.10 5.06 -3.21
C GLU A 90 5.46 4.96 -2.52
N ILE A 91 6.16 6.08 -2.41
CA ILE A 91 7.52 6.15 -1.86
C ILE A 91 7.48 6.95 -0.56
N CYS A 92 8.18 6.47 0.46
CA CYS A 92 8.28 7.16 1.74
C CYS A 92 9.65 6.90 2.40
N VAL A 93 10.04 7.82 3.29
CA VAL A 93 11.33 7.81 3.99
C VAL A 93 11.05 7.81 5.48
N SER A 94 10.91 6.61 6.04
CA SER A 94 10.92 6.30 7.47
C SER A 94 10.82 4.77 7.66
N ASP A 95 11.24 4.29 8.83
CA ASP A 95 11.16 2.87 9.17
C ASP A 95 9.74 2.32 8.96
N LYS A 96 9.63 1.33 8.06
CA LYS A 96 8.40 0.58 7.72
C LYS A 96 7.22 1.46 7.32
N CYS A 97 7.50 2.62 6.72
CA CYS A 97 6.47 3.59 6.34
C CYS A 97 5.56 3.13 5.20
N ASN A 98 5.99 2.15 4.41
CA ASN A 98 5.31 1.70 3.19
C ASN A 98 4.05 0.85 3.48
N THR A 99 3.28 1.16 4.52
CA THR A 99 2.09 0.42 4.98
C THR A 99 0.77 1.01 4.48
N VAL A 100 0.82 2.16 3.81
CA VAL A 100 -0.33 2.89 3.26
C VAL A 100 -0.59 2.50 1.80
N GLY A 101 -1.87 2.36 1.46
CA GLY A 101 -2.37 2.11 0.11
C GLY A 101 -2.19 3.31 -0.81
N SER A 102 -2.50 3.14 -2.10
CA SER A 102 -2.37 4.22 -3.09
C SER A 102 -3.18 5.45 -2.72
N GLU A 103 -2.64 6.64 -3.00
CA GLU A 103 -3.37 7.91 -2.86
C GLU A 103 -4.65 7.95 -3.70
N ARG A 104 -4.64 7.34 -4.90
CA ARG A 104 -5.83 7.25 -5.75
C ARG A 104 -6.94 6.38 -5.16
N ALA A 105 -6.61 5.55 -4.17
CA ALA A 105 -7.56 4.70 -3.46
C ALA A 105 -7.97 5.29 -2.10
N ALA A 106 -7.78 6.59 -1.87
CA ALA A 106 -8.15 7.26 -0.62
C ALA A 106 -9.67 7.42 -0.45
N CYS A 107 -10.14 7.26 0.79
CA CYS A 107 -11.54 7.32 1.19
C CYS A 107 -11.76 8.41 2.23
N LEU A 108 -12.99 8.91 2.36
CA LEU A 108 -13.38 9.60 3.59
C LEU A 108 -13.35 8.60 4.75
N GLN A 109 -12.75 9.01 5.87
CA GLN A 109 -12.64 8.23 7.09
C GLN A 109 -13.14 9.10 8.24
N CYS A 110 -14.37 8.86 8.68
CA CYS A 110 -15.03 9.67 9.71
C CYS A 110 -16.17 8.89 10.37
N ALA A 111 -16.54 9.33 11.58
CA ALA A 111 -17.75 8.90 12.27
C ALA A 111 -18.58 10.14 12.63
N GLU A 112 -19.90 10.05 12.48
CA GLU A 112 -20.84 11.12 12.86
C GLU A 112 -20.68 11.55 14.33
N SER A 113 -20.30 10.62 15.20
CA SER A 113 -20.07 10.91 16.61
C SER A 113 -18.86 11.82 16.89
N GLU A 114 -17.95 11.92 15.93
CA GLU A 114 -16.70 12.68 16.04
C GLU A 114 -16.75 13.95 15.19
N ASP A 115 -17.44 13.89 14.05
CA ASP A 115 -17.56 14.99 13.10
C ASP A 115 -18.94 15.00 12.41
N GLU A 116 -19.75 16.03 12.70
CA GLU A 116 -21.08 16.22 12.10
C GLU A 116 -21.01 16.41 10.57
N GLN A 117 -19.86 16.83 10.03
CA GLN A 117 -19.65 16.95 8.59
C GLN A 117 -19.64 15.57 7.91
N CYS A 118 -19.37 14.48 8.64
CA CYS A 118 -19.41 13.12 8.11
C CYS A 118 -20.78 12.77 7.48
N VAL A 119 -21.85 13.37 8.01
CA VAL A 119 -23.22 13.24 7.50
C VAL A 119 -23.58 14.42 6.61
N ASN A 120 -23.43 15.65 7.13
CA ASN A 120 -24.09 16.83 6.56
C ASN A 120 -23.31 17.48 5.43
N ALA A 121 -21.98 17.33 5.41
CA ALA A 121 -21.11 17.95 4.42
C ALA A 121 -19.86 17.10 4.13
N PRO A 122 -20.01 15.81 3.79
CA PRO A 122 -18.89 14.89 3.57
C PRO A 122 -17.92 15.37 2.48
N GLN A 123 -18.41 16.11 1.48
CA GLN A 123 -17.61 16.72 0.42
C GLN A 123 -16.61 17.79 0.90
N LEU A 124 -16.75 18.28 2.14
CA LEU A 124 -15.78 19.22 2.75
C LEU A 124 -14.65 18.50 3.49
N LEU A 125 -14.79 17.18 3.71
CA LEU A 125 -13.78 16.39 4.39
C LEU A 125 -12.64 16.05 3.46
N VAL A 126 -11.44 15.98 4.03
CA VAL A 126 -10.24 15.57 3.30
C VAL A 126 -10.15 14.04 3.31
N PRO A 127 -10.14 13.38 2.15
CA PRO A 127 -9.95 11.95 2.05
C PRO A 127 -8.59 11.51 2.59
N GLN A 128 -8.59 10.39 3.29
CA GLN A 128 -7.42 9.81 3.91
C GLN A 128 -7.04 8.51 3.22
N ARG A 129 -5.74 8.29 3.07
CA ARG A 129 -5.21 7.05 2.48
C ARG A 129 -5.61 5.85 3.35
N CYS A 130 -6.08 4.81 2.70
CA CYS A 130 -6.35 3.54 3.35
C CYS A 130 -5.03 2.81 3.67
N ALA A 131 -5.04 1.89 4.63
CA ALA A 131 -3.98 0.90 4.73
C ALA A 131 -4.00 -0.04 3.50
N ILE A 132 -2.90 -0.75 3.26
CA ILE A 132 -2.81 -1.69 2.12
C ILE A 132 -3.77 -2.87 2.33
N ALA A 133 -4.72 -3.04 1.40
CA ALA A 133 -5.53 -4.25 1.31
C ALA A 133 -4.65 -5.44 0.90
N ARG A 134 -4.55 -6.45 1.78
CA ARG A 134 -3.80 -7.68 1.51
C ARG A 134 -4.61 -8.68 0.70
N THR A 135 -5.93 -8.58 0.64
CA THR A 135 -6.77 -9.53 -0.11
C THR A 135 -7.53 -8.78 -1.19
N GLY A 136 -6.85 -8.45 -2.29
CA GLY A 136 -7.42 -7.69 -3.41
C GLY A 136 -7.13 -6.19 -3.32
N ARG A 137 -8.11 -5.38 -3.72
CA ARG A 137 -8.03 -3.90 -3.64
C ARG A 137 -8.91 -3.37 -2.51
N SER A 138 -8.60 -2.17 -2.04
CA SER A 138 -9.42 -1.47 -1.04
C SER A 138 -10.67 -0.86 -1.69
N PHE A 139 -11.77 -0.89 -0.96
CA PHE A 139 -13.00 -0.16 -1.31
C PHE A 139 -13.29 0.90 -0.25
N CYS A 140 -14.04 1.93 -0.60
CA CYS A 140 -14.59 2.83 0.40
C CYS A 140 -15.98 2.34 0.82
N TYR A 141 -16.34 2.53 2.08
CA TYR A 141 -17.67 2.27 2.58
C TYR A 141 -18.30 3.52 3.19
N SER A 142 -19.63 3.51 3.22
CA SER A 142 -20.45 4.30 4.12
C SER A 142 -21.45 3.35 4.77
N LYS A 143 -21.53 3.31 6.10
CA LYS A 143 -22.35 2.34 6.83
C LYS A 143 -23.01 2.94 8.06
N LEU A 144 -24.16 2.39 8.44
CA LEU A 144 -24.78 2.64 9.74
C LEU A 144 -24.24 1.66 10.79
N VAL A 145 -23.74 2.21 11.89
CA VAL A 145 -23.43 1.46 13.12
C VAL A 145 -24.43 1.89 14.19
N GLY A 146 -25.43 1.02 14.42
CA GLY A 146 -26.64 1.45 15.11
C GLY A 146 -27.42 2.44 14.24
N GLU A 147 -27.56 3.67 14.70
CA GLU A 147 -28.22 4.77 13.97
C GLU A 147 -27.23 5.86 13.53
N ARG A 148 -25.92 5.61 13.64
CA ARG A 148 -24.89 6.60 13.33
C ARG A 148 -24.12 6.25 12.06
N LEU A 149 -23.84 7.24 11.24
CA LEU A 149 -23.07 7.06 10.01
C LEU A 149 -21.57 6.97 10.29
N GLU A 150 -20.94 5.97 9.69
CA GLU A 150 -19.48 5.83 9.60
C GLU A 150 -19.06 5.69 8.14
N ARG A 151 -17.93 6.30 7.80
CA ARG A 151 -17.27 6.19 6.49
C ARG A 151 -15.86 5.69 6.69
N GLY A 152 -15.39 4.83 5.79
CA GLY A 152 -14.01 4.33 5.90
C GLY A 152 -13.57 3.44 4.75
N CYS A 153 -12.49 2.71 5.01
CA CYS A 153 -11.89 1.77 4.07
C CYS A 153 -12.28 0.33 4.39
N SER A 154 -12.66 -0.43 3.38
CA SER A 154 -12.83 -1.88 3.43
C SER A 154 -11.60 -2.57 2.84
N LEU A 155 -10.84 -3.28 3.66
CA LEU A 155 -9.51 -3.80 3.30
C LEU A 155 -9.48 -5.31 3.04
N SER A 156 -10.52 -6.03 3.46
CA SER A 156 -10.63 -7.47 3.26
C SER A 156 -11.91 -7.85 2.53
N LEU A 157 -11.91 -9.04 1.92
CA LEU A 157 -13.12 -9.60 1.33
C LEU A 157 -14.21 -9.85 2.38
N SER A 158 -13.83 -10.19 3.63
CA SER A 158 -14.80 -10.37 4.72
C SER A 158 -15.55 -9.07 4.98
N ASP A 159 -14.83 -7.97 5.17
CA ASP A 159 -15.44 -6.65 5.42
C ASP A 159 -16.37 -6.23 4.28
N GLN A 160 -16.00 -6.55 3.03
CA GLN A 160 -16.82 -6.26 1.86
C GLN A 160 -18.11 -7.06 1.87
N MET A 161 -18.03 -8.37 2.14
CA MET A 161 -19.21 -9.23 2.22
C MET A 161 -20.12 -8.87 3.39
N ASP A 162 -19.53 -8.52 4.54
CA ASP A 162 -20.26 -8.10 5.73
C ASP A 162 -21.00 -6.78 5.48
N CYS A 163 -20.37 -5.83 4.78
CA CYS A 163 -21.02 -4.60 4.33
C CYS A 163 -22.18 -4.90 3.37
N LEU A 164 -21.95 -5.67 2.31
CA LEU A 164 -22.99 -5.98 1.32
C LEU A 164 -24.17 -6.78 1.89
N ALA A 165 -23.98 -7.49 3.00
CA ALA A 165 -25.04 -8.19 3.71
C ALA A 165 -25.95 -7.25 4.54
N SER A 166 -25.53 -6.01 4.79
CA SER A 166 -26.28 -5.02 5.57
C SER A 166 -26.96 -4.00 4.65
N GLY A 167 -28.27 -3.81 4.80
CA GLY A 167 -29.01 -2.77 4.05
C GLY A 167 -28.58 -1.34 4.39
N GLY A 168 -27.89 -1.15 5.52
CA GLY A 168 -27.35 0.12 5.95
C GLY A 168 -25.90 0.37 5.51
N CYS A 169 -25.36 -0.40 4.55
CA CYS A 169 -23.98 -0.24 4.10
C CYS A 169 -23.87 -0.16 2.58
N GLN A 170 -23.03 0.75 2.09
CA GLN A 170 -22.74 0.95 0.68
C GLN A 170 -21.23 0.89 0.45
N LEU A 171 -20.81 0.10 -0.54
CA LEU A 171 -19.44 0.07 -1.03
C LEU A 171 -19.33 0.82 -2.34
N CYS A 172 -18.16 1.41 -2.57
CA CYS A 172 -17.80 2.01 -3.84
C CYS A 172 -16.31 1.87 -4.09
N ASP A 173 -15.92 1.91 -5.36
CA ASP A 173 -14.52 1.76 -5.78
C ASP A 173 -13.86 3.13 -5.96
N PRO A 174 -12.85 3.49 -5.13
CA PRO A 174 -12.17 4.76 -5.25
C PRO A 174 -11.35 4.90 -6.55
N LEU A 175 -11.03 3.80 -7.23
CA LEU A 175 -10.33 3.83 -8.52
C LEU A 175 -11.27 4.14 -9.69
N GLU A 176 -12.57 3.89 -9.55
CA GLU A 176 -13.59 4.28 -10.53
C GLU A 176 -14.03 5.72 -10.31
N ARG A 177 -14.24 6.11 -9.05
CA ARG A 177 -14.57 7.48 -8.64
C ARG A 177 -13.73 7.86 -7.42
N PRO A 178 -12.79 8.81 -7.53
CA PRO A 178 -12.02 9.27 -6.38
C PRO A 178 -12.93 9.69 -5.23
N HIS A 179 -12.62 9.25 -4.01
CA HIS A 179 -13.36 9.63 -2.80
C HIS A 179 -14.86 9.28 -2.87
N CYS A 180 -15.16 8.14 -3.49
CA CYS A 180 -16.52 7.73 -3.83
C CYS A 180 -17.49 7.55 -2.64
N ASN A 181 -17.02 7.66 -1.40
CA ASN A 181 -17.87 7.62 -0.23
C ASN A 181 -18.16 9.03 0.29
N ASP A 182 -18.26 10.03 -0.58
CA ASP A 182 -18.63 11.42 -0.25
C ASP A 182 -20.11 11.75 -0.46
N GLU A 183 -20.93 10.78 -0.88
CA GLU A 183 -22.34 11.03 -1.14
C GLU A 183 -23.12 11.14 0.18
N VAL A 184 -24.04 12.10 0.24
CA VAL A 184 -25.02 12.22 1.33
C VAL A 184 -26.04 11.11 1.16
N ILE A 185 -26.06 10.15 2.08
CA ILE A 185 -26.92 8.97 1.99
C ILE A 185 -28.14 9.20 2.88
N ASP A 186 -29.32 9.10 2.27
CA ASP A 186 -30.58 9.01 3.00
C ASP A 186 -30.95 7.54 3.22
N PHE A 187 -30.55 7.00 4.37
CA PHE A 187 -30.88 5.61 4.74
C PHE A 187 -32.38 5.41 5.05
N ASN A 188 -33.16 6.49 5.20
CA ASN A 188 -34.61 6.40 5.41
C ASN A 188 -35.39 6.31 4.08
N ALA A 189 -34.73 6.55 2.94
CA ALA A 189 -35.33 6.45 1.61
C ALA A 189 -35.26 5.02 1.01
N ALA A 190 -34.67 4.06 1.73
CA ALA A 190 -34.70 2.67 1.30
C ALA A 190 -36.16 2.18 1.33
N PRO A 191 -36.70 1.65 0.21
CA PRO A 191 -38.03 1.07 0.25
C PRO A 191 -38.00 -0.15 1.16
N ASP A 192 -38.85 -0.15 2.19
CA ASP A 192 -39.20 -1.34 2.94
C ASP A 192 -39.60 -2.43 1.93
N THR A 193 -38.70 -3.36 1.64
CA THR A 193 -39.01 -4.60 0.93
C THR A 193 -39.77 -5.55 1.87
N THR A 194 -40.89 -5.09 2.42
CA THR A 194 -41.94 -5.98 2.91
C THR A 194 -42.77 -6.35 1.69
N THR A 195 -42.42 -7.49 1.09
CA THR A 195 -43.16 -8.07 -0.02
C THR A 195 -44.51 -8.59 0.48
N GLU A 196 -45.52 -7.73 0.56
CA GLU A 196 -46.91 -8.15 0.45
C GLU A 196 -47.26 -8.24 -1.04
N ALA A 197 -47.29 -9.48 -1.54
CA ALA A 197 -47.77 -9.78 -2.88
C ALA A 197 -49.29 -9.54 -2.96
N THR A 198 -49.71 -8.29 -3.15
CA THR A 198 -51.07 -7.99 -3.62
C THR A 198 -51.06 -7.93 -5.15
N SER A 199 -51.41 -9.07 -5.73
CA SER A 199 -51.65 -9.22 -7.16
C SER A 199 -52.80 -8.30 -7.59
N THR A 200 -52.51 -7.26 -8.36
CA THR A 200 -53.55 -6.54 -9.10
C THR A 200 -53.29 -6.68 -10.59
N SER A 201 -54.04 -7.62 -11.16
CA SER A 201 -54.12 -7.96 -12.56
C SER A 201 -54.73 -6.80 -13.34
N THR A 202 -53.99 -6.22 -14.29
CA THR A 202 -54.60 -5.43 -15.37
C THR A 202 -54.12 -5.97 -16.70
N SER A 203 -54.93 -6.88 -17.24
CA SER A 203 -54.86 -7.47 -18.56
C SER A 203 -55.38 -6.52 -19.64
N THR A 204 -54.71 -6.46 -20.80
CA THR A 204 -55.29 -6.15 -22.12
C THR A 204 -54.36 -6.66 -23.24
N PRO A 205 -54.88 -6.96 -24.44
CA PRO A 205 -54.63 -8.24 -25.09
C PRO A 205 -53.88 -8.17 -26.44
N SER A 206 -53.16 -9.26 -26.70
CA SER A 206 -52.89 -9.99 -27.96
C SER A 206 -53.05 -9.31 -29.33
N THR A 207 -52.07 -9.51 -30.22
CA THR A 207 -52.26 -10.28 -31.48
C THR A 207 -50.90 -10.85 -32.00
N PRO A 208 -50.84 -12.09 -32.51
CA PRO A 208 -49.60 -12.77 -32.89
C PRO A 208 -49.31 -12.70 -34.40
N THR A 209 -48.04 -12.82 -34.79
CA THR A 209 -47.69 -13.28 -36.15
C THR A 209 -46.62 -14.36 -36.08
N THR A 210 -47.03 -15.55 -36.52
CA THR A 210 -46.27 -16.77 -36.76
C THR A 210 -45.31 -16.58 -37.92
N GLN A 211 -44.06 -17.05 -37.82
CA GLN A 211 -43.42 -17.74 -38.94
C GLN A 211 -42.23 -18.60 -38.49
N SER A 212 -42.40 -19.90 -38.77
CA SER A 212 -41.43 -20.98 -38.69
C SER A 212 -40.38 -20.88 -39.79
N THR A 213 -39.13 -21.25 -39.50
CA THR A 213 -38.27 -22.10 -40.35
C THR A 213 -37.04 -22.50 -39.53
N THR A 214 -36.91 -23.75 -39.06
CA THR A 214 -36.39 -24.95 -39.76
C THR A 214 -34.85 -25.02 -39.78
N THR A 215 -34.33 -25.87 -38.88
CA THR A 215 -33.13 -26.74 -38.94
C THR A 215 -31.81 -26.20 -39.50
N THR A 216 -30.70 -26.42 -38.77
CA THR A 216 -29.66 -27.37 -39.22
C THR A 216 -28.86 -27.89 -38.03
N GLN A 217 -28.80 -29.22 -37.99
CA GLN A 217 -28.07 -30.10 -37.09
C GLN A 217 -26.70 -30.39 -37.71
N THR A 218 -25.60 -30.22 -36.97
CA THR A 218 -24.32 -30.90 -37.29
C THR A 218 -23.39 -30.93 -36.06
N THR A 219 -23.35 -32.09 -35.41
CA THR A 219 -22.16 -32.72 -34.80
C THR A 219 -21.76 -33.81 -35.83
N PRO A 220 -20.49 -34.21 -36.09
CA PRO A 220 -19.49 -34.56 -35.06
C PRO A 220 -17.99 -34.38 -35.44
N SER A 221 -17.09 -34.44 -34.46
CA SER A 221 -16.02 -35.47 -34.41
C SER A 221 -14.90 -35.16 -33.42
N THR A 222 -14.76 -36.12 -32.51
CA THR A 222 -13.57 -36.58 -31.80
C THR A 222 -12.29 -36.54 -32.63
N GLN A 223 -11.22 -35.94 -32.11
CA GLN A 223 -9.83 -36.36 -32.37
C GLN A 223 -8.95 -36.15 -31.13
N GLN A 224 -8.47 -37.26 -30.60
CA GLN A 224 -7.31 -37.41 -29.72
C GLN A 224 -6.06 -37.58 -30.61
N PRO A 225 -4.91 -37.02 -30.22
CA PRO A 225 -3.71 -37.86 -30.09
C PRO A 225 -2.91 -37.50 -28.83
N THR A 226 -2.60 -38.47 -27.97
CA THR A 226 -1.34 -39.24 -27.94
C THR A 226 -0.20 -38.51 -27.22
N THR A 227 0.15 -39.09 -26.07
CA THR A 227 1.34 -38.90 -25.25
C THR A 227 2.64 -38.97 -26.04
N THR A 228 3.61 -38.09 -25.74
CA THR A 228 5.04 -38.42 -25.82
C THR A 228 5.81 -37.62 -24.76
N SER A 229 6.42 -38.38 -23.84
CA SER A 229 7.38 -37.94 -22.84
C SER A 229 8.75 -37.65 -23.49
N ALA A 230 9.40 -36.54 -23.12
CA ALA A 230 10.86 -36.43 -23.03
C ALA A 230 11.26 -35.17 -22.21
N PRO A 231 12.33 -35.23 -21.39
CA PRO A 231 12.73 -34.16 -20.48
C PRO A 231 13.77 -33.21 -21.11
N PRO A 232 13.78 -31.91 -20.78
CA PRO A 232 14.97 -31.08 -20.91
C PRO A 232 15.71 -31.10 -19.55
N THR A 233 16.73 -31.93 -19.41
CA THR A 233 18.15 -31.58 -19.57
C THR A 233 18.57 -30.35 -18.73
N THR A 234 19.21 -30.68 -17.61
CA THR A 234 20.05 -29.81 -16.78
C THR A 234 21.09 -29.09 -17.64
N ALA A 235 21.05 -27.76 -17.64
CA ALA A 235 22.14 -26.92 -18.13
C ALA A 235 22.49 -25.89 -17.06
N THR A 236 23.57 -26.19 -16.35
CA THR A 236 24.36 -25.26 -15.52
C THR A 236 24.99 -24.20 -16.42
N PRO A 237 24.92 -22.90 -16.09
CA PRO A 237 25.93 -21.96 -16.53
C PRO A 237 26.85 -21.58 -15.37
N THR A 238 28.04 -22.16 -15.46
CA THR A 238 29.36 -21.61 -15.17
C THR A 238 29.46 -20.20 -14.58
N THR A 239 30.07 -20.18 -13.40
CA THR A 239 30.81 -19.10 -12.74
C THR A 239 31.57 -18.17 -13.71
N ALA A 240 31.28 -16.87 -13.64
CA ALA A 240 32.22 -15.83 -14.03
C ALA A 240 32.20 -14.70 -12.97
N LYS A 241 33.36 -14.53 -12.33
CA LYS A 241 33.73 -13.45 -11.41
C LYS A 241 34.83 -12.63 -12.11
N PRO A 242 35.22 -11.43 -11.64
CA PRO A 242 34.45 -10.18 -11.49
C PRO A 242 34.98 -9.11 -12.49
N ASN A 243 34.23 -8.05 -12.75
CA ASN A 243 34.84 -6.81 -13.22
C ASN A 243 34.55 -5.69 -12.24
N ALA A 244 35.62 -5.29 -11.55
CA ALA A 244 35.69 -4.06 -10.80
C ALA A 244 35.63 -2.86 -11.75
N ALA A 245 34.79 -1.89 -11.42
CA ALA A 245 34.95 -0.52 -11.89
C ALA A 245 34.76 0.40 -10.69
N PHE A 246 35.91 0.86 -10.17
CA PHE A 246 36.05 2.00 -9.28
C PHE A 246 35.41 3.24 -9.91
N SER A 247 34.59 3.96 -9.14
CA SER A 247 34.57 5.43 -9.22
C SER A 247 34.22 5.98 -7.83
N LEU A 248 35.28 6.26 -7.05
CA LEU A 248 35.20 7.15 -5.91
C LEU A 248 35.03 8.59 -6.41
N HIS A 249 33.97 9.26 -6.00
CA HIS A 249 34.00 10.71 -5.80
C HIS A 249 33.51 10.99 -4.38
N SER A 250 34.43 10.83 -3.43
CA SER A 250 34.30 11.32 -2.06
C SER A 250 34.57 12.83 -2.05
N SER A 251 33.51 13.63 -2.09
CA SER A 251 33.54 15.04 -1.68
C SER A 251 33.06 15.13 -0.24
N SER A 252 33.86 14.64 0.71
CA SER A 252 33.54 14.75 2.14
C SER A 252 34.78 15.06 3.00
N THR A 253 35.72 15.86 2.48
CA THR A 253 36.89 16.32 3.23
C THR A 253 36.71 17.67 3.91
N THR A 254 35.61 18.39 3.67
CA THR A 254 35.39 19.74 4.22
C THR A 254 34.86 19.74 5.66
N THR A 255 34.21 18.66 6.12
CA THR A 255 33.58 18.62 7.46
C THR A 255 34.55 18.18 8.56
N ILE A 256 35.62 17.46 8.22
CA ILE A 256 36.59 16.94 9.21
C ILE A 256 37.46 18.08 9.80
N TRP A 257 37.73 19.13 9.02
CA TRP A 257 38.51 20.27 9.50
C TRP A 257 37.79 21.13 10.54
N LEU A 258 36.45 21.15 10.55
CA LEU A 258 35.67 21.95 11.51
C LEU A 258 35.68 21.36 12.93
N ILE A 259 36.03 20.08 13.10
CA ILE A 259 36.07 19.42 14.41
C ILE A 259 37.51 19.42 14.98
N ILE A 260 38.53 19.32 14.14
CA ILE A 260 39.93 19.23 14.60
C ILE A 260 40.43 20.57 15.16
N VAL A 261 40.09 21.69 14.53
CA VAL A 261 40.54 23.03 14.96
C VAL A 261 40.08 23.38 16.39
N PRO A 262 38.80 23.23 16.78
CA PRO A 262 38.39 23.53 18.15
C PRO A 262 39.02 22.57 19.17
N LEU A 263 39.25 21.29 18.83
CA LEU A 263 39.92 20.33 19.71
C LEU A 263 41.37 20.72 20.02
N VAL A 264 42.12 21.14 19.01
CA VAL A 264 43.52 21.58 19.19
C VAL A 264 43.59 22.87 20.02
N VAL A 265 42.69 23.82 19.78
CA VAL A 265 42.60 25.05 20.60
C VAL A 265 42.26 24.71 22.05
N PHE A 266 41.32 23.79 22.27
CA PHE A 266 40.91 23.38 23.61
C PHE A 266 42.05 22.71 24.40
N ILE A 267 42.79 21.79 23.76
CA ILE A 267 43.98 21.14 24.35
C ILE A 267 45.07 22.18 24.66
N TYR A 268 45.31 23.12 23.74
CA TYR A 268 46.33 24.16 23.93
C TYR A 268 45.97 25.10 25.10
N THR A 269 44.69 25.42 25.29
CA THR A 269 44.24 26.23 26.43
C THR A 269 44.27 25.48 27.76
N LEU A 270 44.21 24.14 27.77
CA LEU A 270 44.29 23.33 28.99
C LEU A 270 45.73 23.15 29.51
N HIS A 271 46.73 23.30 28.64
CA HIS A 271 48.14 23.15 28.97
C HIS A 271 48.87 24.46 29.29
N LYS A 272 48.18 25.60 29.25
CA LYS A 272 48.67 26.91 29.69
C LYS A 272 48.06 27.28 31.04
#